data_AF-A0A5A9ZFK3-F1
#
_entry.id   AF-A0A5A9ZFK3-F1
#
_cell.length_a   1.000
_cell.length_b   1.000
_cell.length_c   1.000
_cell.angle_alpha   90.00
_cell.angle_beta   90.00
_cell.angle_gamma   90.00
#
_symmetry.space_group_name_H-M   'P 1'
#
loop_
_entity.id
_entity.type
_entity.pdbx_description
1 polymer ?
#
loop_
_entity_poly.entity_id
_entity_poly.type
_entity_poly.pdbx_seq_one_letter_code
_entity_poly.pdbx_strand_id
1 'polypeptide(L)'
;MDKQLRTIMDNDTITKSQLAAYKPTTAYVGTSWAVMMVGVLAYLMGLWNAQSMLLNEKGYYFAILALGLYSAISLQKTLRDRAEGIPTTNLYYLISWAALAVSIALIAIGLMNANGLSLSEKGFYMMAFTMSLFAAVTIQKNTRDEAQIRALISPPTTLSHDSAARISNQKSDSGKSLFGSIKSRKDSSDQNSSE
;
A
#
# COMPACT_ATOMS: atom_id res chain seq x y z
N MET A 1 13.88 40.16 21.23
CA MET A 1 13.89 39.06 20.23
C MET A 1 13.21 37.78 20.75
N ASP A 2 12.90 37.67 22.04
CA ASP A 2 12.32 36.45 22.65
C ASP A 2 10.83 36.15 22.39
N LYS A 3 9.97 37.16 22.34
CA LYS A 3 8.51 36.90 22.42
C LYS A 3 7.95 36.26 21.15
N GLN A 4 8.38 36.73 19.98
CA GLN A 4 7.98 36.20 18.68
C GLN A 4 8.50 34.76 18.47
N LEU A 5 9.75 34.48 18.85
CA LEU A 5 10.33 33.14 18.72
C LEU A 5 9.59 32.13 19.60
N ARG A 6 9.24 32.50 20.84
CA ARG A 6 8.45 31.66 21.75
C ARG A 6 7.06 31.39 21.20
N THR A 7 6.38 32.40 20.68
CA THR A 7 5.05 32.23 20.05
C THR A 7 5.09 31.28 18.86
N ILE A 8 6.12 31.36 18.01
CA ILE A 8 6.31 30.45 16.88
C ILE A 8 6.58 29.02 17.37
N MET A 9 7.46 28.85 18.37
CA MET A 9 7.78 27.54 18.95
C MET A 9 6.58 26.87 19.63
N ASP A 10 5.77 27.63 20.38
CA ASP A 10 4.55 27.11 21.00
C ASP A 10 3.54 26.70 19.92
N ASN A 11 3.36 27.50 18.86
CA ASN A 11 2.45 27.19 17.77
C ASN A 11 2.86 25.90 17.01
N ASP A 12 4.15 25.70 16.76
CA ASP A 12 4.67 24.47 16.14
C ASP A 12 4.49 23.24 17.05
N THR A 13 4.69 23.41 18.36
CA THR A 13 4.52 22.33 19.34
C THR A 13 3.06 21.93 19.48
N ILE A 14 2.15 22.91 19.52
CA ILE A 14 0.70 22.68 19.51
C ILE A 14 0.30 21.98 18.20
N THR A 15 0.78 22.44 17.05
CA THR A 15 0.45 21.83 15.74
C THR A 15 0.92 20.37 15.63
N LYS A 16 2.14 20.07 16.08
CA LYS A 16 2.66 18.70 16.09
C LYS A 16 1.90 17.78 17.05
N SER A 17 1.49 18.29 18.22
CA SER A 17 0.69 17.50 19.17
C SER A 17 -0.73 17.22 18.65
N GLN A 18 -1.37 18.20 18.00
CA GLN A 18 -2.66 18.01 17.32
C GLN A 18 -2.54 16.97 16.18
N LEU A 19 -1.49 17.06 15.36
CA LEU A 19 -1.25 16.10 14.30
C LEU A 19 -0.99 14.68 14.81
N ALA A 20 -0.28 14.54 15.95
CA ALA A 20 -0.09 13.24 16.60
C ALA A 20 -1.42 12.64 17.12
N ALA A 21 -2.38 13.48 17.51
CA ALA A 21 -3.71 13.04 17.94
C ALA A 21 -4.56 12.46 16.78
N TYR A 22 -4.31 12.87 15.53
CA TYR A 22 -4.95 12.28 14.35
C TYR A 22 -4.39 10.91 13.96
N LYS A 23 -3.31 10.44 14.62
CA LYS A 23 -2.72 9.14 14.31
C LYS A 23 -3.67 8.02 14.72
N PRO A 24 -3.98 7.07 13.82
CA PRO A 24 -4.75 5.88 14.20
C PRO A 24 -4.09 5.18 15.39
N THR A 25 -4.88 4.84 16.40
CA THR A 25 -4.35 4.13 17.57
C THR A 25 -3.93 2.71 17.17
N THR A 26 -2.89 2.17 17.80
CA THR A 26 -2.43 0.80 17.54
C THR A 26 -3.56 -0.22 17.76
N ALA A 27 -4.42 0.02 18.75
CA ALA A 27 -5.60 -0.79 18.99
C ALA A 27 -6.57 -0.75 17.79
N TYR A 28 -6.89 0.43 17.26
CA TYR A 28 -7.78 0.56 16.10
C TYR A 28 -7.20 -0.13 14.85
N VAL A 29 -5.90 0.07 14.59
CA VAL A 29 -5.21 -0.60 13.46
C VAL A 29 -5.26 -2.13 13.63
N GLY A 30 -4.93 -2.64 14.82
CA GLY A 30 -4.96 -4.08 15.11
C GLY A 30 -6.36 -4.67 14.98
N THR A 31 -7.38 -3.99 15.50
CA THR A 31 -8.78 -4.41 15.36
C THR A 31 -9.21 -4.42 13.89
N SER A 32 -8.81 -3.43 13.10
CA SER A 32 -9.15 -3.37 11.67
C SER A 32 -8.65 -4.61 10.91
N TRP A 33 -7.40 -5.01 11.16
CA TRP A 33 -6.81 -6.23 10.60
C TRP A 33 -7.52 -7.49 11.10
N ALA A 34 -7.82 -7.57 12.40
CA ALA A 34 -8.55 -8.70 12.97
C ALA A 34 -9.95 -8.85 12.35
N VAL A 35 -10.70 -7.75 12.20
CA VAL A 35 -12.02 -7.73 11.56
C VAL A 35 -11.93 -8.21 10.10
N MET A 36 -10.93 -7.76 9.35
CA MET A 36 -10.74 -8.22 7.96
C MET A 36 -10.50 -9.74 7.92
N MET A 37 -9.60 -10.25 8.76
CA MET A 37 -9.28 -11.67 8.83
C MET A 37 -10.49 -12.50 9.24
N VAL A 38 -11.23 -12.08 10.26
CA VAL A 38 -12.45 -12.77 10.70
C VAL A 38 -13.49 -12.78 9.59
N GLY A 39 -13.74 -11.66 8.91
CA GLY A 39 -14.71 -11.60 7.80
C GLY A 39 -14.33 -12.54 6.65
N VAL A 40 -13.06 -12.52 6.23
CA VAL A 40 -12.57 -13.37 5.14
C VAL A 40 -12.63 -14.85 5.54
N LEU A 41 -12.13 -15.19 6.72
CA LEU A 41 -12.12 -16.57 7.19
C LEU A 41 -13.53 -17.09 7.43
N ALA A 42 -14.44 -16.29 7.99
CA ALA A 42 -15.84 -16.65 8.15
C ALA A 42 -16.49 -16.94 6.79
N TYR A 43 -16.25 -16.08 5.79
CA TYR A 43 -16.74 -16.29 4.42
C TYR A 43 -16.22 -17.61 3.84
N LEU A 44 -14.90 -17.86 3.93
CA LEU A 44 -14.27 -19.08 3.41
C LEU A 44 -14.70 -20.35 4.17
N MET A 45 -14.84 -20.28 5.48
CA MET A 45 -15.38 -21.37 6.30
C MET A 45 -16.84 -21.67 5.94
N GLY A 46 -17.63 -20.64 5.64
CA GLY A 46 -18.96 -20.80 5.07
C GLY A 46 -18.92 -21.62 3.78
N LEU A 47 -18.08 -21.22 2.81
CA LEU A 47 -17.94 -21.94 1.53
C LEU A 47 -17.52 -23.40 1.74
N TRP A 48 -16.59 -23.63 2.67
CA TRP A 48 -16.14 -24.97 3.02
C TRP A 48 -17.29 -25.81 3.57
N ASN A 49 -18.06 -25.23 4.50
CA ASN A 49 -19.18 -25.90 5.16
C ASN A 49 -20.45 -25.99 4.30
N ALA A 50 -20.57 -25.29 3.18
CA ALA A 50 -21.75 -25.42 2.32
C ALA A 50 -21.73 -26.76 1.55
N GLN A 51 -22.26 -27.85 2.12
CA GLN A 51 -22.27 -29.16 1.45
C GLN A 51 -23.24 -29.24 0.26
N SER A 52 -24.29 -28.42 0.24
CA SER A 52 -25.29 -28.36 -0.84
C SER A 52 -24.80 -27.63 -2.11
N MET A 53 -23.65 -26.96 -2.04
CA MET A 53 -23.10 -26.14 -3.11
C MET A 53 -22.16 -26.93 -4.02
N LEU A 54 -22.35 -26.80 -5.33
CA LEU A 54 -21.42 -27.36 -6.32
C LEU A 54 -20.06 -26.65 -6.26
N LEU A 55 -19.00 -27.34 -6.69
CA LEU A 55 -17.63 -26.80 -6.58
C LEU A 55 -17.42 -25.53 -7.44
N ASN A 56 -18.06 -25.46 -8.60
CA ASN A 56 -18.07 -24.26 -9.45
C ASN A 56 -18.80 -23.08 -8.79
N GLU A 57 -19.88 -23.34 -8.05
CA GLU A 57 -20.59 -22.30 -7.29
C GLU A 57 -19.70 -21.76 -6.16
N LYS A 58 -19.00 -22.64 -5.43
CA LYS A 58 -18.00 -22.21 -4.43
C LYS A 58 -16.91 -21.34 -5.07
N GLY A 59 -16.40 -21.75 -6.22
CA GLY A 59 -15.43 -20.96 -6.99
C GLY A 59 -15.96 -19.58 -7.37
N TYR A 60 -17.23 -19.48 -7.77
CA TYR A 60 -17.90 -18.21 -8.08
C TYR A 60 -17.92 -17.25 -6.88
N TYR A 61 -18.35 -17.71 -5.70
CA TYR A 61 -18.38 -16.87 -4.50
C TYR A 61 -16.98 -16.48 -4.00
N PHE A 62 -16.02 -17.40 -4.08
CA PHE A 62 -14.63 -17.09 -3.80
C PHE A 62 -14.08 -16.00 -4.72
N ALA A 63 -14.32 -16.11 -6.03
CA ALA A 63 -13.89 -15.13 -7.00
C ALA A 63 -14.52 -13.75 -6.75
N ILE A 64 -15.78 -13.70 -6.33
CA ILE A 64 -16.44 -12.43 -5.97
C ILE A 64 -15.81 -11.80 -4.73
N LEU A 65 -15.52 -12.58 -3.68
CA LEU A 65 -14.83 -12.06 -2.50
C LEU A 65 -13.47 -11.46 -2.89
N ALA A 66 -12.68 -12.19 -3.69
CA ALA A 66 -11.38 -11.72 -4.15
C ALA A 66 -11.50 -10.46 -5.02
N LEU A 67 -12.45 -10.44 -5.97
CA LEU A 67 -12.72 -9.29 -6.84
C LEU A 67 -13.14 -8.05 -6.02
N GLY A 68 -14.03 -8.22 -5.04
CA GLY A 68 -14.50 -7.15 -4.17
C GLY A 68 -13.35 -6.55 -3.35
N LEU A 69 -12.55 -7.40 -2.68
CA LEU A 69 -11.40 -6.94 -1.90
C LEU A 69 -10.37 -6.22 -2.77
N TYR A 70 -9.99 -6.83 -3.90
CA TYR A 70 -9.03 -6.24 -4.83
C TYR A 70 -9.49 -4.90 -5.37
N SER A 71 -10.74 -4.81 -5.82
CA SER A 71 -11.31 -3.58 -6.40
C SER A 71 -11.47 -2.48 -5.35
N ALA A 72 -11.88 -2.80 -4.12
CA ALA A 72 -11.95 -1.83 -3.03
C ALA A 72 -10.57 -1.27 -2.67
N ILE A 73 -9.56 -2.12 -2.52
CA ILE A 73 -8.18 -1.71 -2.24
C ILE A 73 -7.62 -0.84 -3.38
N SER A 74 -7.86 -1.26 -4.63
CA SER A 74 -7.44 -0.54 -5.84
C SER A 74 -8.11 0.82 -5.97
N LEU A 75 -9.41 0.90 -5.66
CA LEU A 75 -10.15 2.15 -5.70
C LEU A 75 -9.64 3.13 -4.63
N GLN A 76 -9.42 2.67 -3.40
CA GLN A 76 -8.84 3.50 -2.34
C GLN A 76 -7.45 3.99 -2.72
N LYS A 77 -6.62 3.11 -3.30
CA LYS A 77 -5.30 3.48 -3.79
C LYS A 77 -5.37 4.57 -4.87
N THR A 78 -6.22 4.39 -5.88
CA THR A 78 -6.35 5.35 -6.99
C THR A 78 -6.87 6.71 -6.52
N LEU A 79 -7.86 6.72 -5.62
CA LEU A 79 -8.40 7.96 -5.04
C LEU A 79 -7.34 8.71 -4.25
N ARG A 80 -6.51 7.99 -3.48
CA ARG A 80 -5.35 8.57 -2.79
C ARG A 80 -4.34 9.14 -3.78
N ASP A 81 -3.91 8.33 -4.73
CA ASP A 81 -2.88 8.72 -5.70
C ASP A 81 -3.31 9.99 -6.47
N ARG A 82 -4.60 10.12 -6.81
CA ARG A 82 -5.18 11.36 -7.39
C ARG A 82 -5.11 12.56 -6.45
N ALA A 83 -5.45 12.37 -5.17
CA ALA A 83 -5.42 13.44 -4.18
C ALA A 83 -3.98 13.91 -3.88
N GLU A 84 -3.01 13.01 -4.02
CA GLU A 84 -1.57 13.28 -3.84
C GLU A 84 -0.88 13.79 -5.13
N GLY A 85 -1.61 13.93 -6.24
CA GLY A 85 -1.07 14.39 -7.53
C GLY A 85 -0.19 13.35 -8.24
N ILE A 86 -0.21 12.09 -7.80
CA ILE A 86 0.48 10.98 -8.48
C ILE A 86 -0.30 10.66 -9.77
N PRO A 87 0.36 10.57 -10.93
CA PRO A 87 -0.33 10.34 -12.19
C PRO A 87 -1.08 9.00 -12.17
N THR A 88 -2.41 9.06 -12.32
CA THR A 88 -3.28 7.89 -12.49
C THR A 88 -4.09 8.04 -13.76
N THR A 89 -4.39 6.93 -14.42
CA THR A 89 -5.23 6.97 -15.63
C THR A 89 -6.71 7.04 -15.26
N ASN A 90 -7.50 7.80 -16.02
CA ASN A 90 -8.96 7.78 -15.88
C ASN A 90 -9.55 6.40 -16.14
N LEU A 91 -8.94 5.62 -17.04
CA LEU A 91 -9.35 4.26 -17.31
C LEU A 91 -9.23 3.35 -16.07
N TYR A 92 -8.10 3.39 -15.36
CA TYR A 92 -7.91 2.56 -14.17
C TYR A 92 -8.90 2.90 -13.04
N TYR A 93 -9.19 4.19 -12.83
CA TYR A 93 -10.19 4.64 -11.88
C TYR A 93 -11.59 4.11 -12.21
N LEU A 94 -12.01 4.22 -13.46
CA LEU A 94 -13.32 3.75 -13.92
C LEU A 94 -13.43 2.22 -13.81
N ILE A 95 -12.39 1.49 -14.22
CA ILE A 95 -12.36 0.02 -14.11
C ILE A 95 -12.41 -0.42 -12.64
N SER A 96 -11.72 0.28 -11.74
CA SER A 96 -11.75 -0.03 -10.29
C SER A 96 -13.15 0.16 -9.71
N TRP A 97 -13.82 1.27 -10.08
CA TRP A 97 -15.22 1.52 -9.70
C TRP A 97 -16.18 0.49 -10.27
N ALA A 98 -16.03 0.17 -11.56
CA ALA A 98 -16.86 -0.81 -12.24
C ALA A 98 -16.68 -2.22 -11.63
N ALA A 99 -15.44 -2.65 -11.37
CA ALA A 99 -15.15 -3.94 -10.75
C ALA A 99 -15.76 -4.04 -9.34
N LEU A 100 -15.70 -2.96 -8.54
CA LEU A 100 -16.33 -2.93 -7.23
C LEU A 100 -17.85 -3.07 -7.34
N ALA A 101 -18.48 -2.29 -8.22
CA ALA A 101 -19.93 -2.35 -8.46
C ALA A 101 -20.36 -3.75 -8.96
N VAL A 102 -19.60 -4.34 -9.88
CA VAL A 102 -19.83 -5.70 -10.39
C VAL A 102 -19.71 -6.73 -9.27
N SER A 103 -18.71 -6.64 -8.39
CA SER A 103 -18.59 -7.58 -7.26
C SER A 103 -19.80 -7.53 -6.32
N ILE A 104 -20.31 -6.33 -6.03
CA ILE A 104 -21.49 -6.11 -5.18
C ILE A 104 -22.76 -6.64 -5.87
N ALA A 105 -22.90 -6.38 -7.17
CA ALA A 105 -24.03 -6.89 -7.94
C ALA A 105 -24.01 -8.43 -8.04
N LEU A 106 -22.85 -9.03 -8.30
CA LEU A 106 -22.70 -10.48 -8.44
C LEU A 106 -22.97 -11.22 -7.13
N ILE A 107 -22.56 -10.69 -5.97
CA ILE A 107 -22.91 -11.35 -4.70
C ILE A 107 -24.41 -11.24 -4.40
N ALA A 108 -25.03 -10.09 -4.67
CA ALA A 108 -26.47 -9.91 -4.47
C ALA A 108 -27.28 -10.85 -5.37
N ILE A 109 -27.01 -10.84 -6.68
CA ILE A 109 -27.70 -11.70 -7.67
C ILE A 109 -27.38 -13.17 -7.43
N GLY A 110 -26.12 -13.50 -7.11
CA GLY A 110 -25.71 -14.87 -6.81
C GLY A 110 -26.51 -15.44 -5.65
N LEU A 111 -26.55 -14.72 -4.52
CA LEU A 111 -27.26 -15.19 -3.33
C LEU A 111 -28.78 -15.21 -3.51
N MET A 112 -29.35 -14.27 -4.27
CA MET A 112 -30.77 -14.31 -4.63
C MET A 112 -31.11 -15.60 -5.40
N ASN A 113 -30.27 -15.99 -6.35
CA ASN A 113 -30.47 -17.19 -7.17
C ASN A 113 -29.99 -18.50 -6.52
N ALA A 114 -29.32 -18.45 -5.37
CA ALA A 114 -28.82 -19.62 -4.66
C ALA A 114 -29.97 -20.39 -3.97
N ASN A 115 -30.70 -21.22 -4.72
CA ASN A 115 -31.84 -21.98 -4.19
C ASN A 115 -31.44 -23.08 -3.18
N GLY A 116 -30.17 -23.50 -3.19
CA GLY A 116 -29.64 -24.51 -2.27
C GLY A 116 -29.15 -23.98 -0.92
N LEU A 117 -29.26 -22.67 -0.67
CA LEU A 117 -28.88 -22.02 0.60
C LEU A 117 -30.10 -21.56 1.36
N SER A 118 -30.07 -21.77 2.68
CA SER A 118 -31.03 -21.15 3.60
C SER A 118 -30.86 -19.62 3.64
N LEU A 119 -31.91 -18.91 4.04
CA LEU A 119 -31.88 -17.44 4.11
C LEU A 119 -30.80 -16.93 5.08
N SER A 120 -30.55 -17.65 6.18
CA SER A 120 -29.51 -17.32 7.15
C SER A 120 -28.11 -17.46 6.58
N GLU A 121 -27.83 -18.48 5.78
CA GLU A 121 -26.54 -18.64 5.09
C GLU A 121 -26.30 -17.53 4.07
N LYS A 122 -27.34 -17.14 3.31
CA LYS A 122 -27.25 -15.99 2.39
C LYS A 122 -26.91 -14.70 3.14
N GLY A 123 -27.59 -14.45 4.26
CA GLY A 123 -27.31 -13.31 5.11
C GLY A 123 -25.89 -13.33 5.66
N PHE A 124 -25.41 -14.50 6.10
CA PHE A 124 -24.06 -14.70 6.58
C PHE A 124 -23.00 -14.32 5.53
N TYR A 125 -23.16 -14.76 4.28
CA TYR A 125 -22.22 -14.38 3.20
C TYR A 125 -22.22 -12.90 2.89
N MET A 126 -23.38 -12.25 2.85
CA MET A 126 -23.46 -10.79 2.66
C MET A 126 -22.77 -10.03 3.79
N MET A 127 -23.01 -10.42 5.03
CA MET A 127 -22.42 -9.76 6.20
C MET A 127 -20.90 -9.96 6.24
N ALA A 128 -20.41 -11.18 6.01
CA ALA A 128 -18.98 -11.45 5.96
C ALA A 128 -18.29 -10.69 4.81
N PHE A 129 -18.89 -10.65 3.62
CA PHE A 129 -18.36 -9.88 2.48
C PHE A 129 -18.30 -8.38 2.76
N THR A 130 -19.39 -7.79 3.27
CA THR A 130 -19.44 -6.34 3.58
C THR A 130 -18.50 -5.98 4.73
N MET A 131 -18.41 -6.81 5.77
CA MET A 131 -17.44 -6.68 6.85
C MET A 131 -16.00 -6.69 6.32
N SER A 132 -15.66 -7.63 5.44
CA SER A 132 -14.34 -7.71 4.80
C SER A 132 -14.02 -6.48 3.93
N LEU A 133 -14.98 -6.01 3.12
CA LEU A 133 -14.81 -4.80 2.31
C LEU A 133 -14.58 -3.57 3.19
N PHE A 134 -15.40 -3.39 4.22
CA PHE A 134 -15.29 -2.25 5.14
C PHE A 134 -13.95 -2.25 5.88
N ALA A 135 -13.54 -3.42 6.38
CA ALA A 135 -12.26 -3.57 7.06
C ALA A 135 -11.08 -3.29 6.11
N ALA A 136 -11.12 -3.78 4.87
CA ALA A 136 -10.09 -3.51 3.87
C ALA A 136 -9.96 -2.00 3.57
N VAL A 137 -11.09 -1.30 3.40
CA VAL A 137 -11.10 0.17 3.24
C VAL A 137 -10.54 0.88 4.47
N THR A 138 -10.88 0.41 5.66
CA THR A 138 -10.40 0.97 6.93
C THR A 138 -8.88 0.81 7.08
N ILE A 139 -8.34 -0.37 6.77
CA ILE A 139 -6.90 -0.62 6.76
C ILE A 139 -6.19 0.34 5.80
N GLN A 140 -6.72 0.51 4.58
CA GLN A 140 -6.14 1.42 3.59
C GLN A 140 -6.12 2.88 4.07
N LYS A 141 -7.19 3.33 4.75
CA LYS A 141 -7.23 4.65 5.38
C LYS A 141 -6.23 4.77 6.52
N ASN A 142 -6.16 3.79 7.41
CA ASN A 142 -5.21 3.78 8.53
C ASN A 142 -3.76 3.87 8.06
N THR A 143 -3.39 3.07 7.05
CA THR A 143 -2.04 3.10 6.49
C THR A 143 -1.73 4.43 5.82
N ARG A 144 -2.70 5.03 5.12
CA ARG A 144 -2.55 6.38 4.54
C ARG A 144 -2.33 7.43 5.62
N ASP A 145 -3.20 7.46 6.62
CA ASP A 145 -3.20 8.49 7.66
C ASP A 145 -1.91 8.40 8.50
N GLU A 146 -1.43 7.20 8.80
CA GLU A 146 -0.13 7.00 9.45
C GLU A 146 1.04 7.51 8.59
N ALA A 147 1.03 7.27 7.29
CA ALA A 147 2.09 7.73 6.39
C ALA A 147 2.13 9.27 6.29
N GLN A 148 0.97 9.93 6.18
CA GLN A 148 0.87 11.38 6.10
C GLN A 148 1.34 12.05 7.40
N ILE A 149 0.91 11.52 8.55
CA ILE A 149 1.33 12.04 9.86
C ILE A 149 2.84 11.85 10.06
N ARG A 150 3.39 10.71 9.65
CA ARG A 150 4.84 10.48 9.70
C ARG A 150 5.61 11.48 8.84
N ALA A 151 5.14 11.76 7.62
CA ALA A 151 5.79 12.72 6.72
C ALA A 151 5.79 14.16 7.29
N LEU A 152 4.73 14.54 8.01
CA LEU A 152 4.58 15.88 8.59
C LEU A 152 5.28 16.06 9.96
N ILE A 153 5.39 15.00 10.76
CA ILE A 153 6.11 15.03 12.06
C ILE A 153 7.63 14.88 11.86
N SER A 154 8.04 14.12 10.84
CA SER A 154 9.47 14.02 10.51
C SER A 154 9.96 15.40 10.07
N PRO A 155 11.04 15.94 10.65
CA PRO A 155 11.63 17.17 10.12
C PRO A 155 11.96 16.93 8.64
N PRO A 156 11.81 17.95 7.77
CA PRO A 156 12.35 17.83 6.43
C PRO A 156 13.81 17.45 6.62
N THR A 157 14.23 16.33 6.04
CA THR A 157 15.63 15.98 5.96
C THR A 157 16.31 17.25 5.48
N THR A 158 17.01 17.92 6.40
CA THR A 158 17.95 18.95 6.02
C THR A 158 18.76 18.26 4.95
N LEU A 159 18.81 18.85 3.76
CA LEU A 159 19.84 18.53 2.79
C LEU A 159 21.12 18.55 3.60
N SER A 160 21.56 17.35 4.00
CA SER A 160 22.59 17.25 5.01
C SER A 160 23.78 17.94 4.37
N HIS A 161 24.37 18.88 5.10
CA HIS A 161 25.66 19.46 4.74
C HIS A 161 26.71 18.36 4.44
N ASP A 162 26.47 17.09 4.82
CA ASP A 162 27.27 15.92 4.40
C ASP A 162 27.16 15.55 2.93
N SER A 163 26.05 15.80 2.24
CA SER A 163 25.95 15.50 0.80
C SER A 163 26.83 16.44 -0.02
N ALA A 164 26.89 17.73 0.37
CA ALA A 164 27.81 18.69 -0.24
C ALA A 164 29.28 18.38 0.07
N ALA A 165 29.59 17.93 1.29
CA ALA A 165 30.94 17.53 1.69
C ALA A 165 31.41 16.20 1.04
N ARG A 166 30.49 15.26 0.78
CA ARG A 166 30.79 14.03 0.02
C ARG A 166 31.02 14.31 -1.46
N ILE A 167 30.30 15.26 -2.06
CA ILE A 167 30.51 15.68 -3.45
C ILE A 167 31.85 16.43 -3.61
N SER A 168 32.27 17.24 -2.63
CA SER A 168 33.59 17.90 -2.70
C SER A 168 34.77 16.94 -2.52
N ASN A 169 34.63 15.92 -1.68
CA ASN A 169 35.69 14.92 -1.46
C ASN A 169 35.78 13.85 -2.56
N GLN A 170 34.72 13.57 -3.31
CA GLN A 170 34.79 12.61 -4.43
C GLN A 170 35.49 13.19 -5.67
N LYS A 171 35.55 14.53 -5.81
CA LYS A 171 36.23 15.18 -6.95
C LYS A 171 37.76 15.16 -6.84
N SER A 172 38.33 14.90 -5.66
CA SER A 172 39.80 14.93 -5.47
C SER A 172 40.49 13.61 -5.82
N ASP A 173 39.80 12.47 -5.82
CA ASP A 173 40.46 11.15 -5.91
C ASP A 173 40.26 10.42 -7.25
N SER A 174 39.34 10.90 -8.11
CA SER A 174 39.11 10.31 -9.45
C SER A 174 40.09 10.80 -10.54
N GLY A 175 41.00 11.73 -10.22
CA GLY A 175 41.93 12.33 -11.19
C GLY A 175 43.22 11.55 -11.44
N LYS A 176 43.58 10.55 -10.62
CA LYS A 176 44.91 9.90 -10.67
C LYS A 176 44.91 8.42 -11.04
N SER A 177 43.76 7.77 -11.15
CA SER A 177 43.70 6.31 -11.31
C SER A 177 43.60 5.82 -12.77
N LEU A 178 43.15 6.65 -13.72
CA LEU A 178 42.79 6.16 -15.06
C LEU A 178 43.93 6.12 -16.08
N PHE A 179 45.04 6.82 -15.87
CA PHE A 179 46.17 6.85 -16.82
C PHE A 179 47.33 5.90 -16.46
N GLY A 180 47.31 5.29 -15.27
CA GLY A 180 48.38 4.39 -14.81
C GLY A 180 48.29 2.95 -15.30
N SER A 181 47.08 2.45 -15.60
CA SER A 181 46.85 1.02 -15.81
C SER A 181 46.99 0.54 -17.26
N ILE A 182 47.17 1.45 -18.23
CA ILE A 182 47.23 1.08 -19.66
C ILE A 182 48.69 0.82 -20.11
N LYS A 183 49.71 1.27 -19.38
CA LYS A 183 51.12 1.11 -19.82
C LYS A 183 51.73 -0.27 -19.52
N SER A 184 51.12 -1.11 -18.69
CA SER A 184 51.74 -2.37 -18.24
C SER A 184 51.27 -3.64 -18.98
N ARG A 185 50.58 -3.51 -20.12
CA ARG A 185 50.04 -4.66 -20.90
C ARG A 185 50.50 -4.67 -22.37
N LYS A 186 51.72 -4.19 -22.64
CA LYS A 186 52.29 -4.23 -24.01
C LYS A 186 53.80 -4.53 -24.05
N ASP A 187 54.29 -5.39 -23.16
CA ASP A 187 55.69 -5.89 -23.20
C ASP A 187 55.78 -7.41 -22.92
N SER A 188 54.77 -8.20 -23.28
CA SER A 188 54.80 -9.66 -23.07
C SER A 188 54.38 -10.50 -24.27
N SER A 189 54.53 -9.95 -25.48
CA SER A 189 54.41 -10.72 -26.72
C SER A 189 55.35 -10.11 -27.75
N ASP A 190 56.62 -10.54 -27.72
CA ASP A 190 57.52 -10.68 -28.87
C ASP A 190 58.95 -10.85 -28.36
N GLN A 191 59.25 -12.05 -27.83
CA GLN A 191 60.63 -12.52 -27.74
C GLN A 191 60.64 -14.06 -27.73
N ASN A 192 60.38 -14.64 -28.90
CA ASN A 192 61.05 -15.86 -29.31
C ASN A 192 61.05 -15.97 -30.85
N SER A 193 62.12 -15.52 -31.51
CA SER A 193 62.67 -16.07 -32.76
C SER A 193 63.90 -15.26 -33.20
N SER A 194 65.00 -15.97 -33.49
CA SER A 194 66.24 -15.55 -34.19
C SER A 194 67.39 -15.02 -33.33
N GLU A 195 68.13 -15.88 -32.64
CA GLU A 195 69.35 -16.58 -33.11
C GLU A 195 69.63 -17.82 -32.25
#